data_AF-A0A0G0F1J0-F1
#
_entry.id   AF-A0A0G0F1J0-F1
#
_cell.length_a   1.000
_cell.length_b   1.000
_cell.length_c   1.000
_cell.angle_alpha   90.00
_cell.angle_beta   90.00
_cell.angle_gamma   90.00
#
_symmetry.space_group_name_H-M   'P 1'
#
loop_
_entity.id
_entity.type
_entity.pdbx_description
1 polymer ?
#
loop_
_entity_poly.entity_id
_entity_poly.type
_entity_poly.pdbx_seq_one_letter_code
_entity_poly.pdbx_strand_id
1 'polypeptide(L)'
;MKSIILAIIVVLVLLGGVFLFAPKNKKVDNIPVNNVTIIDGKQIIELRAKGGYFPEKSIAKAGIPTILRLDASGTFDCSSIVRIQSMNISKILPQTGSTDIDLGNPKLGILQGTCGMGMYPFEIDFQS
;
A
#
# COMPACT_ATOMS: atom_id res chain seq x y z
N MET A 1 15.79 -6.54 55.56
CA MET A 1 15.75 -7.66 54.58
C MET A 1 14.40 -7.76 53.85
N LYS A 2 13.25 -7.88 54.53
CA LYS A 2 11.91 -7.91 53.89
C LYS A 2 11.59 -6.69 53.00
N SER A 3 11.99 -5.49 53.40
CA SER A 3 11.73 -4.25 52.64
C SER A 3 12.52 -4.15 51.33
N ILE A 4 13.70 -4.78 51.27
CA ILE A 4 14.55 -4.81 50.06
C ILE A 4 13.95 -5.75 49.02
N ILE A 5 13.41 -6.90 49.46
CA ILE A 5 12.76 -7.88 48.58
C ILE A 5 11.48 -7.29 47.95
N LEU A 6 10.68 -6.55 48.74
CA LEU A 6 9.50 -5.84 48.23
C LEU A 6 9.84 -4.78 47.18
N ALA A 7 10.92 -4.02 47.38
CA ALA A 7 11.37 -3.02 46.41
C ALA A 7 11.83 -3.66 45.08
N ILE A 8 12.54 -4.79 45.15
CA ILE A 8 13.00 -5.51 43.96
C ILE A 8 11.81 -6.07 43.15
N ILE A 9 10.78 -6.57 43.83
CA ILE A 9 9.57 -7.08 43.17
C ILE A 9 8.79 -5.96 42.46
N VAL A 10 8.66 -4.79 43.09
CA VAL A 10 7.97 -3.63 42.50
C VAL A 10 8.70 -3.12 41.25
N VAL A 11 10.03 -3.08 41.27
CA VAL A 11 10.85 -2.68 40.11
C VAL A 11 10.72 -3.69 38.96
N LEU A 12 10.72 -4.99 39.26
CA LEU A 12 10.51 -6.03 38.25
C LEU A 12 9.12 -5.97 37.59
N VAL A 13 8.08 -5.66 38.36
CA VAL A 13 6.72 -5.51 37.83
C VAL A 13 6.61 -4.26 36.96
N LEU A 14 7.22 -3.13 37.37
CA LEU A 14 7.24 -1.90 36.57
C LEU A 14 8.03 -2.07 35.27
N LEU A 15 9.18 -2.74 35.30
CA LEU A 15 9.97 -3.02 34.09
C LEU A 15 9.28 -4.05 33.18
N GLY A 16 8.62 -5.07 33.76
CA GLY A 16 7.86 -6.07 33.00
C GLY A 16 6.61 -5.51 32.31
N GLY A 17 5.95 -4.51 32.93
CA GLY A 17 4.78 -3.85 32.35
C GLY A 17 5.07 -3.09 31.05
N VAL A 18 6.27 -2.53 30.89
CA VAL A 18 6.69 -1.80 29.68
C VAL A 18 6.82 -2.74 28.47
N PHE A 19 7.20 -4.01 28.69
CA PHE A 19 7.31 -5.00 27.62
C PHE A 19 5.95 -5.43 27.06
N LEU A 20 4.89 -5.39 27.88
CA LEU A 20 3.52 -5.73 27.46
C LEU A 20 2.84 -4.60 26.67
N PHE A 21 3.27 -3.35 26.83
CA PHE A 21 2.69 -2.18 26.13
C PHE A 21 3.52 -1.71 24.93
N ALA A 22 4.57 -2.44 24.54
CA ALA A 22 5.29 -2.13 23.30
C ALA A 22 4.34 -2.27 22.10
N PRO A 23 4.08 -1.19 21.33
CA PRO A 23 3.28 -1.30 20.13
C PRO A 23 4.00 -2.25 19.18
N LYS A 24 3.41 -3.43 18.93
CA LYS A 24 3.82 -4.29 17.83
C LYS A 24 3.54 -3.51 16.55
N ASN A 25 4.54 -2.81 16.04
CA ASN A 25 4.57 -2.35 14.67
C ASN A 25 4.38 -3.59 13.81
N LYS A 26 3.15 -3.81 13.33
CA LYS A 26 2.88 -4.78 12.29
C LYS A 26 3.68 -4.30 11.10
N LYS A 27 4.88 -4.86 10.90
CA LYS A 27 5.42 -4.97 9.55
C LYS A 27 4.31 -5.65 8.77
N VAL A 28 3.67 -4.90 7.88
CA VAL A 28 2.84 -5.48 6.84
C VAL A 28 3.82 -6.34 6.07
N ASP A 29 3.80 -7.64 6.36
CA ASP A 29 4.58 -8.61 5.63
C ASP A 29 4.26 -8.38 4.14
N ASN A 30 5.31 -8.20 3.34
CA ASN A 30 5.23 -8.11 1.88
C ASN A 30 4.80 -9.46 1.32
N ILE A 31 3.61 -9.92 1.69
CA ILE A 31 2.94 -11.01 1.01
C ILE A 31 2.66 -10.45 -0.38
N PRO A 32 3.11 -11.11 -1.46
CA PRO A 32 2.68 -10.76 -2.81
C PRO A 32 1.17 -10.96 -2.83
N VAL A 33 0.43 -9.87 -2.64
CA VAL A 33 -1.00 -9.87 -2.87
C VAL A 33 -1.13 -10.06 -4.37
N ASN A 34 -1.70 -11.19 -4.77
CA ASN A 34 -1.94 -11.45 -6.19
C ASN A 34 -3.07 -10.54 -6.67
N ASN A 35 -2.72 -9.31 -7.03
CA ASN A 35 -3.63 -8.28 -7.54
C ASN A 35 -3.40 -8.02 -9.04
N VAL A 36 -2.65 -8.89 -9.71
CA VAL A 36 -2.33 -8.76 -11.12
C VAL A 36 -2.94 -9.95 -11.86
N THR A 37 -3.80 -9.65 -12.82
CA THR A 37 -4.43 -10.65 -13.70
C THR A 37 -4.09 -10.36 -15.14
N ILE A 38 -4.10 -11.38 -16.00
CA ILE A 38 -3.93 -11.21 -17.45
C ILE A 38 -5.18 -11.74 -18.12
N ILE A 39 -5.89 -10.86 -18.82
CA ILE A 39 -7.14 -11.15 -19.52
C ILE A 39 -6.98 -10.65 -20.96
N ASP A 40 -7.20 -11.53 -21.94
CA ASP A 40 -7.13 -11.21 -23.37
C ASP A 40 -5.82 -10.51 -23.81
N GLY A 41 -4.69 -10.93 -23.23
CA GLY A 41 -3.37 -10.35 -23.54
C GLY A 41 -3.11 -8.97 -22.93
N LYS A 42 -4.03 -8.46 -22.09
CA LYS A 42 -3.84 -7.26 -21.28
C LYS A 42 -3.65 -7.63 -19.83
N GLN A 43 -2.68 -7.00 -19.20
CA GLN A 43 -2.40 -7.12 -17.78
C GLN A 43 -3.24 -6.09 -17.01
N ILE A 44 -3.98 -6.52 -16.00
CA ILE A 44 -4.79 -5.66 -15.15
C ILE A 44 -4.22 -5.72 -13.74
N ILE A 45 -3.83 -4.56 -13.21
CA ILE A 45 -3.32 -4.40 -11.86
C ILE A 45 -4.40 -3.70 -11.05
N GLU A 46 -4.93 -4.35 -10.02
CA GLU A 46 -6.04 -3.84 -9.23
C GLU A 46 -5.54 -3.28 -7.90
N LEU A 47 -5.86 -2.02 -7.59
CA LEU A 47 -5.61 -1.41 -6.28
C LEU A 47 -6.92 -0.85 -5.71
N ARG A 48 -7.15 -1.05 -4.43
CA ARG A 48 -8.22 -0.38 -3.68
C ARG A 48 -7.76 0.98 -3.20
N ALA A 49 -8.55 2.02 -3.44
CA ALA A 49 -8.30 3.38 -3.00
C ALA A 49 -9.22 3.71 -1.81
N LYS A 50 -8.74 3.63 -0.56
CA LYS A 50 -9.49 3.97 0.66
C LYS A 50 -8.55 4.17 1.84
N GLY A 51 -8.30 5.41 2.24
CA GLY A 51 -7.30 5.73 3.26
C GLY A 51 -5.87 5.35 2.85
N GLY A 52 -5.59 5.36 1.55
CA GLY A 52 -4.38 4.86 0.91
C GLY A 52 -4.70 3.95 -0.27
N TYR A 53 -3.66 3.38 -0.87
CA TYR A 53 -3.76 2.39 -1.94
C TYR A 53 -3.36 1.02 -1.42
N PHE A 54 -4.15 0.00 -1.74
CA PHE A 54 -3.87 -1.36 -1.33
C PHE A 54 -4.02 -2.35 -2.50
N PRO A 55 -3.03 -3.22 -2.76
CA PRO A 55 -1.73 -3.28 -2.08
C PRO A 55 -0.86 -2.05 -2.37
N GLU A 56 0.08 -1.73 -1.48
CA GLU A 56 1.05 -0.63 -1.70
C GLU A 56 2.13 -1.02 -2.73
N LYS A 57 2.38 -2.33 -2.88
CA LYS A 57 3.36 -2.86 -3.83
C LYS A 57 2.72 -3.96 -4.66
N SER A 58 2.86 -3.86 -5.98
CA SER A 58 2.42 -4.87 -6.94
C SER A 58 3.60 -5.31 -7.79
N ILE A 59 3.65 -6.58 -8.17
CA ILE A 59 4.66 -7.11 -9.10
C ILE A 59 3.95 -7.51 -10.38
N ALA A 60 4.41 -6.98 -11.51
CA ALA A 60 3.76 -7.12 -12.80
C ALA A 60 4.80 -7.41 -13.90
N LYS A 61 4.36 -7.92 -15.05
CA LYS A 61 5.26 -8.20 -16.17
C LYS A 61 5.47 -6.97 -17.04
N ALA A 62 6.72 -6.69 -17.39
CA ALA A 62 7.12 -5.67 -18.34
C ALA A 62 6.79 -6.09 -19.78
N GLY A 63 6.58 -5.10 -20.64
CA GLY A 63 6.36 -5.30 -22.08
C GLY A 63 4.95 -5.78 -22.47
N ILE A 64 4.05 -5.99 -21.51
CA ILE A 64 2.65 -6.36 -21.75
C ILE A 64 1.77 -5.10 -21.63
N PRO A 65 0.79 -4.89 -22.52
CA PRO A 65 -0.22 -3.84 -22.36
C PRO A 65 -0.87 -3.91 -20.98
N THR A 66 -0.71 -2.86 -20.18
CA THR A 66 -1.08 -2.86 -18.76
C THR A 66 -2.11 -1.78 -18.44
N ILE A 67 -3.15 -2.18 -17.73
CA ILE A 67 -4.18 -1.29 -17.17
C ILE A 67 -4.02 -1.30 -15.64
N LEU A 68 -3.94 -0.11 -15.05
CA LEU A 68 -4.11 0.08 -13.62
C LEU A 68 -5.58 0.36 -13.33
N ARG A 69 -6.23 -0.54 -12.59
CA ARG A 69 -7.60 -0.41 -12.12
C ARG A 69 -7.61 0.02 -10.67
N LEU A 70 -8.26 1.15 -10.41
CA LEU A 70 -8.39 1.72 -9.07
C LEU A 70 -9.83 1.60 -8.60
N ASP A 71 -10.06 0.84 -7.54
CA ASP A 71 -11.37 0.59 -6.97
C ASP A 71 -11.59 1.46 -5.74
N ALA A 72 -12.50 2.43 -5.87
CA ALA A 72 -12.95 3.27 -4.77
C ALA A 72 -14.22 2.68 -4.12
N SER A 73 -14.31 2.76 -2.78
CA SER A 73 -15.49 2.30 -2.02
C SER A 73 -15.76 3.23 -0.86
N GLY A 74 -16.54 4.27 -1.14
CA GLY A 74 -16.80 5.37 -0.20
C GLY A 74 -15.51 6.14 0.12
N THR A 75 -14.78 6.54 -0.91
CA THR A 75 -13.46 7.20 -0.78
C THR A 75 -13.62 8.71 -0.81
N PHE A 76 -13.34 9.35 0.33
CA PHE A 76 -13.48 10.80 0.54
C PHE A 76 -12.17 11.47 0.99
N ASP A 77 -11.10 10.70 1.14
CA ASP A 77 -9.77 11.17 1.50
C ASP A 77 -8.90 11.47 0.26
N CYS A 78 -7.61 11.82 0.42
CA CYS A 78 -6.76 12.16 -0.72
C CYS A 78 -6.57 11.05 -1.76
N SER A 79 -6.88 9.80 -1.41
CA SER A 79 -6.83 8.65 -2.31
C SER A 79 -7.93 8.69 -3.37
N SER A 80 -8.88 9.62 -3.29
CA SER A 80 -9.81 9.93 -4.37
C SER A 80 -9.13 10.62 -5.56
N ILE A 81 -7.83 10.93 -5.46
CA ILE A 81 -7.03 11.49 -6.55
C ILE A 81 -5.76 10.68 -6.65
N VAL A 82 -5.49 10.15 -7.84
CA VAL A 82 -4.25 9.43 -8.16
C VAL A 82 -3.34 10.31 -9.00
N ARG A 83 -2.05 10.27 -8.68
CA ARG A 83 -0.98 10.97 -9.40
C ARG A 83 0.13 10.00 -9.75
N ILE A 84 0.52 9.97 -11.03
CA ILE A 84 1.66 9.21 -11.54
C ILE A 84 2.55 10.20 -12.30
N GLN A 85 3.53 10.75 -11.60
CA GLN A 85 4.33 11.90 -12.06
C GLN A 85 5.16 11.55 -13.30
N SER A 86 5.74 10.35 -13.35
CA SER A 86 6.54 9.87 -14.50
C SER A 86 5.75 9.82 -15.82
N MET A 87 4.42 9.75 -15.73
CA MET A 87 3.51 9.72 -16.88
C MET A 87 2.71 11.01 -17.04
N ASN A 88 2.93 12.01 -16.17
CA ASN A 88 2.13 13.24 -16.09
C ASN A 88 0.61 12.98 -15.94
N ILE A 89 0.24 11.90 -15.24
CA ILE A 89 -1.16 11.53 -14.99
C ILE A 89 -1.60 12.10 -13.64
N SER A 90 -2.75 12.78 -13.63
CA SER A 90 -3.47 13.17 -12.42
C SER A 90 -4.96 12.95 -12.68
N LYS A 91 -5.58 12.02 -11.96
CA LYS A 91 -6.97 11.62 -12.22
C LYS A 91 -7.78 11.59 -10.93
N ILE A 92 -9.00 12.09 -11.01
CA ILE A 92 -9.98 12.03 -9.91
C ILE A 92 -10.75 10.72 -10.05
N LEU A 93 -10.84 9.97 -8.96
CA LEU A 93 -11.61 8.74 -8.85
C LEU A 93 -13.06 9.08 -8.43
N PRO A 94 -14.06 8.29 -8.87
CA PRO A 94 -15.41 8.40 -8.32
C PRO A 94 -15.39 8.03 -6.83
N GLN A 95 -16.40 8.47 -6.07
CA GLN A 95 -16.50 8.11 -4.66
C GLN A 95 -16.68 6.59 -4.44
N THR A 96 -17.34 5.92 -5.38
CA THR A 96 -17.48 4.46 -5.43
C THR A 96 -17.45 4.00 -6.88
N GLY A 97 -16.73 2.91 -7.15
CA GLY A 97 -16.58 2.31 -8.48
C GLY A 97 -15.12 2.20 -8.92
N SER A 98 -14.92 1.65 -10.11
CA SER A 98 -13.60 1.38 -10.69
C SER A 98 -13.20 2.46 -11.68
N THR A 99 -11.92 2.84 -11.68
CA THR A 99 -11.33 3.72 -12.70
C THR A 99 -10.12 3.03 -13.32
N ASP A 100 -10.17 2.90 -14.64
CA ASP A 100 -9.06 2.35 -15.40
C ASP A 100 -8.13 3.47 -15.88
N ILE A 101 -6.84 3.20 -15.78
CA ILE A 101 -5.74 4.04 -16.26
C ILE A 101 -4.87 3.16 -17.16
N ASP A 102 -4.73 3.56 -18.41
CA ASP A 102 -3.86 2.88 -19.36
C ASP A 102 -2.40 3.23 -19.05
N LEU A 103 -1.59 2.22 -18.76
CA LEU A 103 -0.15 2.35 -18.53
C LEU A 103 0.67 2.05 -19.80
N GLY A 104 0.01 1.75 -20.92
CA GLY A 104 0.65 1.37 -22.17
C GLY A 104 1.41 0.06 -22.02
N ASN A 105 2.66 0.03 -22.48
CA ASN A 105 3.56 -1.11 -22.36
C ASN A 105 4.74 -0.74 -21.44
N PRO A 106 4.61 -0.92 -20.12
CA PRO A 106 5.65 -0.53 -19.18
C PRO A 106 6.97 -1.25 -19.46
N LYS A 107 8.08 -0.52 -19.34
CA LYS A 107 9.43 -1.10 -19.40
C LYS A 107 9.79 -1.69 -18.03
N LEU A 108 10.85 -2.47 -18.00
CA LEU A 108 11.43 -2.97 -16.76
C LEU A 108 11.73 -1.81 -15.80
N GLY A 109 11.37 -1.99 -14.53
CA GLY A 109 11.61 -1.03 -13.47
C GLY A 109 10.35 -0.69 -12.66
N ILE A 110 10.50 0.30 -11.77
CA ILE A 110 9.47 0.66 -10.80
C ILE A 110 8.68 1.86 -11.32
N LEU A 111 7.36 1.69 -11.41
CA LEU A 111 6.41 2.79 -11.54
C LEU A 111 5.88 3.18 -10.16
N GLN A 112 5.97 4.45 -9.82
CA GLN A 112 5.46 4.97 -8.56
C GLN A 112 4.28 5.92 -8.81
N GLY A 113 3.27 5.79 -7.96
CA GLY A 113 2.15 6.73 -7.89
C GLY A 113 1.85 7.15 -6.46
N THR A 114 1.06 8.20 -6.30
CA THR A 114 0.73 8.79 -5.01
C THR A 114 -0.71 9.31 -4.97
N CYS A 115 -1.24 9.55 -3.77
CA CYS A 115 -2.52 10.24 -3.62
C CYS A 115 -2.40 11.73 -4.01
N GLY A 116 -3.51 12.46 -4.11
CA GLY A 116 -3.51 13.87 -4.52
C GLY A 116 -2.60 14.77 -3.67
N MET A 117 -2.43 14.42 -2.38
CA MET A 117 -1.57 15.13 -1.43
C MET A 117 -0.14 14.58 -1.34
N GLY A 118 0.18 13.49 -2.06
CA GLY A 118 1.51 12.86 -1.99
C GLY A 118 1.75 11.97 -0.77
N MET A 119 0.77 11.76 0.10
CA MET A 119 0.95 11.07 1.39
C MET A 119 0.94 9.54 1.30
N TYR A 120 0.12 8.97 0.40
CA TYR A 120 -0.01 7.52 0.24
C TYR A 120 0.63 7.09 -1.08
N PRO A 121 1.88 6.58 -1.07
CA PRO A 121 2.52 6.05 -2.25
C PRO A 121 2.03 4.63 -2.57
N PHE A 122 2.12 4.25 -3.84
CA PHE A 122 2.09 2.86 -4.28
C PHE A 122 3.17 2.63 -5.35
N GLU A 123 3.63 1.40 -5.44
CA GLU A 123 4.68 0.97 -6.35
C GLU A 123 4.22 -0.23 -7.18
N ILE A 124 4.57 -0.21 -8.46
CA ILE A 124 4.40 -1.34 -9.36
C ILE A 124 5.78 -1.66 -9.91
N ASP A 125 6.30 -2.83 -9.55
CA ASP A 125 7.57 -3.34 -10.03
C ASP A 125 7.33 -4.18 -11.29
N PHE A 126 7.76 -3.65 -12.44
CA PHE A 126 7.68 -4.34 -13.72
C PHE A 126 8.94 -5.18 -13.93
N GLN A 127 8.75 -6.49 -13.86
CA GLN A 127 9.78 -7.52 -13.99
C GLN A 127 9.64 -8.29 -15.31
N SER A 128 10.68 -9.01 -15.71
CA SER A 128 10.71 -9.82 -16.95
C SER A 128 9.86 -11.08 -16.87
#